data_AF-A0A916RUQ9-F1
#
_entry.id   AF-A0A916RUQ9-F1
#
_cell.length_a   1.000
_cell.length_b   1.000
_cell.length_c   1.000
_cell.angle_alpha   90.00
_cell.angle_beta   90.00
_cell.angle_gamma   90.00
#
_symmetry.space_group_name_H-M   'P 1'
#
loop_
_entity.id
_entity.type
_entity.pdbx_description
1 polymer ?
#
loop_
_entity_poly.entity_id
_entity_poly.type
_entity_poly.pdbx_seq_one_letter_code
_entity_poly.pdbx_strand_id
1 'polypeptide(L)'
;MKINCFATLALVAAVALAPAAIADQLDFSFNGNGISTSGSFTYTPSTIVPGAEEITGITGTFSDSNVGVSGAIMGLYSPVSYVNTIPGVASTTGGLSYDDLFFPGGNSPQDCAGYPFTGGVFDIFGVAFNVGTAGYVGEIWSNGDIPGLGTVYAAGLANADGLVDNPNAGPSAPVPPGEYGDLTITPEPSSVLLLGSGLFGLAGLVKERRNRRKASRS
;
A
#
# COMPACT_ATOMS: atom_id res chain seq x y z
N MET A 1 -47.85 5.74 -21.16
CA MET A 1 -46.93 5.03 -20.24
C MET A 1 -45.75 4.42 -21.01
N LYS A 2 -44.70 5.19 -21.37
CA LYS A 2 -43.49 4.63 -22.03
C LYS A 2 -42.17 5.29 -21.59
N ILE A 3 -42.22 6.22 -20.64
CA ILE A 3 -41.04 7.02 -20.21
C ILE A 3 -40.31 6.36 -19.03
N ASN A 4 -40.98 5.49 -18.26
CA ASN A 4 -40.42 4.95 -17.03
C ASN A 4 -39.33 3.88 -17.26
N CYS A 5 -39.37 3.11 -18.37
CA CYS A 5 -38.41 2.01 -18.57
C CYS A 5 -36.95 2.47 -18.78
N PHE A 6 -36.71 3.66 -19.32
CA PHE A 6 -35.33 4.13 -19.58
C PHE A 6 -34.61 4.63 -18.33
N ALA A 7 -35.34 5.23 -17.38
CA ALA A 7 -34.77 5.67 -16.11
C ALA A 7 -34.39 4.47 -15.23
N THR A 8 -35.23 3.43 -15.21
CA THR A 8 -34.92 2.18 -14.51
C THR A 8 -33.78 1.42 -15.17
N LEU A 9 -33.69 1.37 -16.50
CA LEU A 9 -32.55 0.74 -17.18
C LEU A 9 -31.22 1.45 -16.90
N ALA A 10 -31.23 2.78 -16.84
CA ALA A 10 -30.03 3.56 -16.53
C ALA A 10 -29.57 3.37 -15.08
N LEU A 11 -30.52 3.27 -14.13
CA LEU A 11 -30.21 2.99 -12.72
C LEU A 11 -29.70 1.55 -12.54
N VAL A 12 -30.32 0.58 -13.21
CA VAL A 12 -29.88 -0.83 -13.17
C VAL A 12 -28.51 -0.99 -13.83
N ALA A 13 -28.22 -0.29 -14.93
CA ALA A 13 -26.89 -0.28 -15.53
C ALA A 13 -25.86 0.39 -14.62
N ALA A 14 -26.20 1.49 -13.93
CA ALA A 14 -25.31 2.16 -12.98
C ALA A 14 -25.01 1.30 -11.74
N VAL A 15 -25.96 0.49 -11.28
CA VAL A 15 -25.77 -0.45 -10.16
C VAL A 15 -25.05 -1.72 -10.60
N ALA A 16 -25.29 -2.21 -11.82
CA ALA A 16 -24.63 -3.40 -12.37
C ALA A 16 -23.20 -3.13 -12.88
N LEU A 17 -22.88 -1.86 -13.17
CA LEU A 17 -21.55 -1.38 -13.56
C LEU A 17 -20.85 -0.62 -12.44
N ALA A 18 -21.50 -0.42 -11.28
CA ALA A 18 -20.78 -0.03 -10.09
C ALA A 18 -19.76 -1.15 -9.86
N PRO A 19 -18.45 -0.85 -9.83
CA PRO A 19 -17.49 -1.83 -9.40
C PRO A 19 -18.02 -2.36 -8.07
N ALA A 20 -17.99 -3.69 -7.88
CA ALA A 20 -17.93 -4.22 -6.52
C ALA A 20 -16.89 -3.37 -5.78
N ALA A 21 -17.13 -3.06 -4.51
CA ALA A 21 -16.09 -2.44 -3.68
C ALA A 21 -14.90 -3.41 -3.65
N ILE A 22 -14.01 -3.28 -4.64
CA ILE A 22 -12.74 -3.96 -4.75
C ILE A 22 -11.88 -3.22 -3.73
N ALA A 23 -11.15 -3.96 -2.90
CA ALA A 23 -10.15 -3.38 -2.01
C ALA A 23 -9.30 -2.40 -2.82
N ASP A 24 -9.15 -1.16 -2.35
CA ASP A 24 -8.39 -0.18 -3.11
C ASP A 24 -6.96 -0.71 -3.26
N GLN A 25 -6.42 -0.52 -4.46
CA GLN A 25 -5.08 -0.95 -4.82
C GLN A 25 -4.13 0.24 -4.72
N LEU A 26 -2.87 -0.03 -4.43
CA LEU A 26 -1.83 1.00 -4.33
C LEU A 26 -0.55 0.47 -4.94
N ASP A 27 -0.13 1.07 -6.04
CA ASP A 27 1.14 0.72 -6.65
C ASP A 27 2.31 1.32 -5.84
N PHE A 28 3.34 0.51 -5.63
CA PHE A 28 4.55 0.91 -4.93
C PHE A 28 5.80 0.50 -5.71
N SER A 29 6.87 1.26 -5.49
CA SER A 29 8.22 0.84 -5.84
C SER A 29 9.23 1.36 -4.82
N PHE A 30 10.21 0.54 -4.50
CA PHE A 30 11.33 0.85 -3.63
C PHE A 30 12.64 0.48 -4.33
N ASN A 31 13.63 1.35 -4.22
CA ASN A 31 14.99 1.09 -4.70
C ASN A 31 16.00 1.74 -3.74
N GLY A 32 16.87 0.92 -3.15
CA GLY A 32 17.80 1.36 -2.12
C GLY A 32 18.89 0.34 -1.83
N ASN A 33 20.14 0.80 -1.76
CA ASN A 33 21.35 0.04 -1.44
C ASN A 33 21.34 -1.47 -1.81
N GLY A 34 21.02 -1.80 -3.06
CA GLY A 34 21.06 -3.18 -3.56
C GLY A 34 19.75 -3.96 -3.44
N ILE A 35 18.75 -3.43 -2.72
CA ILE A 35 17.37 -3.93 -2.65
C ILE A 35 16.48 -3.15 -3.62
N SER A 36 15.70 -3.88 -4.42
CA SER A 36 14.66 -3.35 -5.28
C SER A 36 13.39 -4.19 -5.16
N THR A 37 12.26 -3.52 -4.95
CA THR A 37 10.96 -4.18 -4.88
C THR A 37 9.88 -3.28 -5.43
N SER A 38 8.89 -3.86 -6.11
CA SER A 38 7.79 -3.11 -6.71
C SER A 38 6.58 -3.99 -6.89
N GLY A 39 5.40 -3.39 -6.87
CA GLY A 39 4.17 -4.12 -7.06
C GLY A 39 2.97 -3.32 -6.60
N SER A 40 1.99 -4.02 -6.06
CA SER A 40 0.77 -3.37 -5.56
C SER A 40 0.32 -3.96 -4.23
N PHE A 41 -0.12 -3.08 -3.34
CA PHE A 41 -0.85 -3.42 -2.13
C PHE A 41 -2.36 -3.43 -2.40
N THR A 42 -3.08 -4.29 -1.69
CA THR A 42 -4.53 -4.16 -1.49
C THR A 42 -4.78 -3.81 -0.05
N TYR A 43 -5.61 -2.79 0.21
CA TYR A 43 -5.84 -2.31 1.57
C TYR A 43 -7.32 -2.05 1.86
N THR A 44 -7.63 -1.95 3.15
CA THR A 44 -8.95 -1.59 3.67
C THR A 44 -8.78 -0.68 4.88
N PRO A 45 -9.75 0.20 5.21
CA PRO A 45 -9.66 1.03 6.40
C PRO A 45 -9.38 0.19 7.65
N SER A 46 -8.36 0.56 8.41
CA SER A 46 -8.01 -0.16 9.63
C SER A 46 -9.17 -0.06 10.63
N THR A 47 -9.50 -1.19 11.23
CA THR A 47 -10.53 -1.26 12.28
C THR A 47 -9.95 -1.00 13.67
N ILE A 48 -8.62 -0.95 13.78
CA ILE A 48 -7.87 -0.84 15.04
C ILE A 48 -7.22 0.53 15.16
N VAL A 49 -6.63 1.05 14.08
CA VAL A 49 -5.91 2.33 14.07
C VAL A 49 -6.65 3.37 13.23
N PRO A 50 -7.36 4.33 13.84
CA PRO A 50 -8.10 5.36 13.11
C PRO A 50 -7.19 6.20 12.20
N GLY A 51 -7.57 6.30 10.93
CA GLY A 51 -6.82 7.07 9.92
C GLY A 51 -5.68 6.31 9.25
N ALA A 52 -5.44 5.06 9.66
CA ALA A 52 -4.62 4.12 8.93
C ALA A 52 -5.47 3.21 8.05
N GLU A 53 -4.84 2.65 7.03
CA GLU A 53 -5.34 1.57 6.20
C GLU A 53 -4.58 0.29 6.57
N GLU A 54 -5.31 -0.82 6.69
CA GLU A 54 -4.73 -2.15 6.86
C GLU A 54 -4.41 -2.74 5.48
N ILE A 55 -3.15 -3.10 5.23
CA ILE A 55 -2.77 -3.85 4.04
C ILE A 55 -3.23 -5.29 4.23
N THR A 56 -4.05 -5.75 3.30
CA THR A 56 -4.65 -7.09 3.32
C THR A 56 -4.04 -8.03 2.28
N GLY A 57 -3.19 -7.50 1.41
CA GLY A 57 -2.50 -8.26 0.38
C GLY A 57 -1.42 -7.44 -0.31
N ILE A 58 -0.46 -8.16 -0.89
CA ILE A 58 0.66 -7.60 -1.63
C ILE A 58 1.04 -8.57 -2.75
N THR A 59 1.34 -8.03 -3.92
CA THR A 59 1.90 -8.77 -5.06
C THR A 59 3.00 -7.93 -5.69
N GLY A 60 3.91 -8.56 -6.44
CA GLY A 60 5.01 -7.84 -7.07
C GLY A 60 6.29 -8.65 -7.25
N THR A 61 7.40 -7.95 -7.29
CA THR A 61 8.76 -8.52 -7.38
C THR A 61 9.64 -7.99 -6.27
N PHE A 62 10.62 -8.80 -5.89
CA PHE A 62 11.66 -8.46 -4.93
C PHE A 62 13.01 -8.94 -5.48
N SER A 63 14.04 -8.13 -5.28
CA SER A 63 15.43 -8.47 -5.57
C SER A 63 16.34 -7.82 -4.53
N ASP A 64 17.32 -8.57 -4.09
CA ASP A 64 18.42 -8.15 -3.24
C ASP A 64 19.72 -8.63 -3.90
N SER A 65 20.47 -7.68 -4.43
CA SER A 65 21.74 -7.93 -5.13
C SER A 65 22.93 -8.12 -4.20
N ASN A 66 22.81 -7.76 -2.91
CA ASN A 66 23.88 -7.93 -1.93
C ASN A 66 24.05 -9.40 -1.55
N VAL A 67 22.95 -10.15 -1.51
CA VAL A 67 22.95 -11.59 -1.19
C VAL A 67 22.46 -12.49 -2.33
N GLY A 68 22.11 -11.91 -3.48
CA GLY A 68 21.72 -12.67 -4.68
C GLY A 68 20.37 -13.36 -4.58
N VAL A 69 19.42 -12.77 -3.85
CA VAL A 69 18.06 -13.28 -3.65
C VAL A 69 17.10 -12.50 -4.55
N SER A 70 16.24 -13.19 -5.30
CA SER A 70 15.23 -12.54 -6.12
C SER A 70 14.04 -13.45 -6.37
N GLY A 71 12.83 -12.90 -6.37
CA GLY A 71 11.61 -13.68 -6.62
C GLY A 71 10.36 -12.81 -6.71
N ALA A 72 9.24 -13.44 -7.06
CA ALA A 72 7.93 -12.82 -6.96
C ALA A 72 7.54 -12.66 -5.48
N ILE A 73 6.75 -11.64 -5.16
CA ILE A 73 6.12 -11.51 -3.84
C ILE A 73 4.93 -12.47 -3.78
N MET A 74 4.90 -13.34 -2.78
CA MET A 74 3.93 -14.44 -2.63
C MET A 74 2.77 -14.10 -1.69
N GLY A 75 2.67 -12.84 -1.25
CA GLY A 75 1.69 -12.37 -0.28
C GLY A 75 2.34 -11.89 1.01
N LEU A 76 1.51 -11.34 1.91
CA LEU A 76 1.95 -10.86 3.22
C LEU A 76 2.59 -11.97 4.03
N TYR A 77 3.54 -11.61 4.88
CA TYR A 77 4.09 -12.53 5.85
C TYR A 77 3.05 -12.83 6.93
N SER A 78 3.07 -14.06 7.46
CA SER A 78 2.03 -14.57 8.35
C SER A 78 2.66 -15.28 9.55
N PRO A 79 2.10 -15.14 10.76
CA PRO A 79 0.81 -14.51 11.08
C PRO A 79 0.83 -12.98 11.03
N VAL A 80 -0.25 -12.37 10.52
CA VAL A 80 -0.51 -10.92 10.65
C VAL A 80 -0.80 -10.67 12.13
N SER A 81 0.20 -10.21 12.85
CA SER A 81 0.07 -9.92 14.27
C SER A 81 0.95 -8.72 14.52
N TYR A 82 0.32 -7.58 14.85
CA TYR A 82 0.98 -6.42 15.43
C TYR A 82 1.92 -6.89 16.52
N VAL A 83 3.22 -6.85 16.27
CA VAL A 83 4.18 -7.11 17.33
C VAL A 83 4.77 -5.78 17.74
N ASN A 84 4.40 -5.32 18.94
CA ASN A 84 4.68 -3.98 19.45
C ASN A 84 5.75 -4.02 20.55
N THR A 85 6.83 -4.76 20.35
CA THR A 85 7.96 -4.81 21.32
C THR A 85 9.20 -4.11 20.81
N ILE A 86 9.87 -3.45 21.77
CA ILE A 86 10.93 -2.47 21.59
C ILE A 86 12.19 -2.94 22.31
N PRO A 87 13.40 -2.64 21.79
CA PRO A 87 13.73 -2.22 20.43
C PRO A 87 14.40 -3.40 19.75
N GLY A 88 13.81 -3.84 18.66
CA GLY A 88 14.15 -5.09 18.02
C GLY A 88 12.94 -6.00 18.01
N VAL A 89 12.56 -6.34 16.79
CA VAL A 89 12.06 -7.68 16.47
C VAL A 89 10.78 -8.07 17.18
N ALA A 90 9.77 -7.35 16.74
CA ALA A 90 8.50 -7.90 16.31
C ALA A 90 8.63 -8.99 15.22
N SER A 91 9.37 -10.04 15.56
CA SER A 91 10.13 -10.87 14.64
C SER A 91 9.25 -11.74 13.73
N THR A 92 9.43 -11.63 12.42
CA THR A 92 9.53 -12.86 11.61
C THR A 92 10.57 -13.79 12.28
N THR A 93 10.59 -15.10 12.04
CA THR A 93 11.69 -15.95 12.59
C THR A 93 13.09 -15.35 12.32
N GLY A 94 13.19 -14.56 11.25
CA GLY A 94 14.40 -13.87 10.84
C GLY A 94 14.66 -12.48 11.45
N GLY A 95 13.79 -11.93 12.29
CA GLY A 95 14.06 -10.66 12.97
C GLY A 95 13.73 -9.39 12.18
N LEU A 96 12.69 -9.46 11.34
CA LEU A 96 12.01 -8.29 10.74
C LEU A 96 10.77 -7.93 11.56
N SER A 97 10.39 -6.66 11.62
CA SER A 97 9.17 -6.17 12.28
C SER A 97 8.06 -5.88 11.27
N TYR A 98 6.79 -5.90 11.65
CA TYR A 98 5.69 -5.49 10.76
C TYR A 98 4.38 -5.32 11.53
N ASP A 99 3.57 -4.39 11.04
CA ASP A 99 2.18 -4.19 11.44
C ASP A 99 1.21 -4.15 10.25
N ASP A 100 1.76 -4.12 9.03
CA ASP A 100 1.05 -4.03 7.76
C ASP A 100 0.11 -2.80 7.67
N LEU A 101 0.44 -1.71 8.37
CA LEU A 101 -0.30 -0.46 8.32
C LEU A 101 0.24 0.52 7.29
N PHE A 102 -0.68 1.11 6.54
CA PHE A 102 -0.44 2.21 5.61
C PHE A 102 -1.09 3.49 6.12
N PHE A 103 -0.34 4.60 6.12
CA PHE A 103 -0.79 5.92 6.55
C PHE A 103 -0.82 6.87 5.33
N PRO A 104 -1.98 7.01 4.65
CA PRO A 104 -2.07 7.79 3.42
C PRO A 104 -1.65 9.26 3.56
N GLY A 105 -1.77 9.81 4.77
CA GLY A 105 -1.37 11.19 5.08
C GLY A 105 0.13 11.38 5.28
N GLY A 106 0.94 10.32 5.23
CA GLY A 106 2.38 10.38 5.53
C GLY A 106 2.69 10.70 7.00
N ASN A 107 1.74 10.41 7.89
CA ASN A 107 1.74 10.81 9.29
C ASN A 107 1.77 9.61 10.24
N SER A 108 2.56 8.59 9.92
CA SER A 108 2.71 7.42 10.77
C SER A 108 3.13 7.79 12.20
N PRO A 109 2.59 7.14 13.24
CA PRO A 109 2.77 7.56 14.63
C PRO A 109 4.11 7.13 15.23
N GLN A 110 4.35 7.55 16.48
CA GLN A 110 5.44 7.02 17.30
C GLN A 110 5.02 5.73 17.99
N ASP A 111 4.89 4.64 17.24
CA ASP A 111 4.41 3.37 17.80
C ASP A 111 5.53 2.53 18.43
N CYS A 112 6.78 2.96 18.21
CA CYS A 112 7.97 2.32 18.73
C CYS A 112 8.56 3.11 19.90
N ALA A 113 8.33 2.67 21.14
CA ALA A 113 8.97 3.27 22.32
C ALA A 113 10.50 3.33 22.13
N GLY A 114 11.17 4.37 22.64
CA GLY A 114 12.62 4.51 22.49
C GLY A 114 13.14 4.79 21.08
N TYR A 115 12.32 4.65 20.02
CA TYR A 115 12.63 5.17 18.69
C TYR A 115 12.06 6.59 18.56
N PRO A 116 12.90 7.60 18.26
CA PRO A 116 12.51 9.00 18.42
C PRO A 116 11.82 9.61 17.18
N PHE A 117 11.76 8.90 16.06
CA PHE A 117 11.27 9.43 14.79
C PHE A 117 9.92 8.83 14.40
N THR A 118 9.16 9.60 13.63
CA THR A 118 7.78 9.31 13.18
C THR A 118 7.57 9.88 11.78
N GLY A 119 6.47 9.51 11.12
CA GLY A 119 6.11 10.06 9.82
C GLY A 119 6.50 9.14 8.66
N GLY A 120 6.03 9.50 7.47
CA GLY A 120 6.04 8.60 6.32
C GLY A 120 4.75 7.79 6.20
N VAL A 121 4.63 7.09 5.07
CA VAL A 121 3.44 6.30 4.73
C VAL A 121 3.40 4.92 5.41
N PHE A 122 4.55 4.49 5.92
CA PHE A 122 4.69 3.35 6.80
C PHE A 122 5.24 3.87 8.12
N ASP A 123 5.08 3.11 9.19
CA ASP A 123 5.81 3.34 10.43
C ASP A 123 7.11 2.51 10.43
N ILE A 124 7.74 2.38 11.60
CA ILE A 124 8.98 1.63 11.79
C ILE A 124 8.76 0.11 11.85
N PHE A 125 7.51 -0.35 11.94
CA PHE A 125 7.19 -1.76 11.80
C PHE A 125 6.98 -2.09 10.32
N GLY A 126 6.26 -1.26 9.57
CA GLY A 126 6.15 -1.40 8.11
C GLY A 126 5.45 -2.68 7.66
N VAL A 127 5.82 -3.17 6.47
CA VAL A 127 5.09 -4.21 5.74
C VAL A 127 6.02 -5.36 5.37
N ALA A 128 5.69 -6.57 5.82
CA ALA A 128 6.48 -7.76 5.55
C ALA A 128 5.79 -8.72 4.58
N PHE A 129 6.58 -9.39 3.73
CA PHE A 129 6.06 -10.26 2.68
C PHE A 129 6.96 -11.44 2.36
N ASN A 130 6.34 -12.54 1.94
CA ASN A 130 7.04 -13.74 1.51
C ASN A 130 7.65 -13.54 0.11
N VAL A 131 8.93 -13.86 -0.05
CA VAL A 131 9.60 -13.86 -1.36
C VAL A 131 9.50 -15.27 -1.95
N GLY A 132 9.29 -15.37 -3.27
CA GLY A 132 9.14 -16.64 -3.98
C GLY A 132 10.37 -17.55 -3.92
N THR A 133 11.53 -17.00 -3.55
CA THR A 133 12.68 -17.78 -3.09
C THR A 133 12.35 -18.38 -1.73
N ALA A 134 12.20 -19.70 -1.66
CA ALA A 134 11.70 -20.39 -0.48
C ALA A 134 12.45 -19.99 0.81
N GLY A 135 11.69 -19.60 1.83
CA GLY A 135 12.20 -19.30 3.18
C GLY A 135 12.66 -17.86 3.40
N TYR A 136 12.57 -16.98 2.39
CA TYR A 136 12.91 -15.56 2.52
C TYR A 136 11.70 -14.66 2.76
N VAL A 137 11.90 -13.64 3.57
CA VAL A 137 10.92 -12.62 3.95
C VAL A 137 11.55 -11.25 3.72
N GLY A 138 10.90 -10.42 2.92
CA GLY A 138 11.27 -9.02 2.74
C GLY A 138 10.41 -8.11 3.61
N GLU A 139 10.93 -6.93 3.95
CA GLU A 139 10.20 -5.87 4.66
C GLU A 139 10.52 -4.52 4.03
N ILE A 140 9.53 -3.62 4.00
CA ILE A 140 9.70 -2.19 3.68
C ILE A 140 9.07 -1.38 4.80
N TRP A 141 9.78 -0.37 5.31
CA TRP A 141 9.32 0.46 6.42
C TRP A 141 9.77 1.92 6.29
N SER A 142 9.30 2.78 7.20
CA SER A 142 9.82 4.13 7.37
C SER A 142 10.61 4.26 8.66
N ASN A 143 11.77 4.90 8.56
CA ASN A 143 12.54 5.39 9.70
C ASN A 143 12.02 6.76 10.19
N GLY A 144 10.90 7.25 9.66
CA GLY A 144 10.33 8.54 10.01
C GLY A 144 11.10 9.73 9.47
N ASP A 145 10.66 10.92 9.88
CA ASP A 145 11.27 12.20 9.59
C ASP A 145 12.50 12.41 10.48
N ILE A 146 13.67 12.22 9.89
CA ILE A 146 14.95 12.37 10.59
C ILE A 146 15.48 13.80 10.37
N PRO A 147 15.86 14.51 11.45
CA PRO A 147 16.45 15.85 11.34
C PRO A 147 17.64 15.89 10.38
N GLY A 148 17.51 16.68 9.31
CA GLY A 148 18.55 16.84 8.28
C GLY A 148 18.49 15.85 7.12
N LEU A 149 17.65 14.81 7.18
CA LEU A 149 17.46 13.83 6.10
C LEU A 149 16.04 13.84 5.52
N GLY A 150 15.04 14.29 6.30
CA GLY A 150 13.63 14.18 5.91
C GLY A 150 13.09 12.77 6.18
N THR A 151 11.98 12.41 5.54
CA THR A 151 11.40 11.08 5.65
C THR A 151 12.35 10.04 5.03
N VAL A 152 12.78 9.07 5.80
CA VAL A 152 13.67 7.99 5.34
C VAL A 152 12.88 6.69 5.24
N TYR A 153 13.00 6.01 4.11
CA TYR A 153 12.46 4.65 3.92
C TYR A 153 13.60 3.66 3.82
N ALA A 154 13.34 2.44 4.26
CA ALA A 154 14.29 1.37 4.21
C ALA A 154 13.63 0.03 3.89
N ALA A 155 14.47 -0.91 3.48
CA ALA A 155 14.09 -2.28 3.25
C ALA A 155 15.11 -3.24 3.86
N GLY A 156 14.71 -4.50 3.98
CA GLY A 156 15.51 -5.55 4.55
C GLY A 156 15.03 -6.93 4.12
N LEU A 157 15.89 -7.92 4.36
CA LEU A 157 15.68 -9.30 4.01
C LEU A 157 16.04 -10.19 5.18
N ALA A 158 15.23 -11.22 5.41
CA ALA A 158 15.48 -12.22 6.44
C ALA A 158 15.06 -13.61 5.99
N ASN A 159 15.48 -14.63 6.74
CA ASN A 159 15.08 -16.01 6.53
C ASN A 159 14.87 -16.73 7.87
N ALA A 160 14.73 -18.06 7.88
CA ALA A 160 14.53 -18.83 9.10
C ALA A 160 15.72 -18.79 10.08
N ASP A 161 16.91 -18.42 9.62
CA ASP A 161 18.14 -18.38 10.43
C ASP A 161 18.41 -16.98 11.02
N GLY A 162 17.71 -15.94 10.56
CA GLY A 162 17.91 -14.57 11.03
C GLY A 162 17.82 -13.53 9.92
N LEU A 163 18.34 -12.34 10.24
CA LEU A 163 18.49 -11.24 9.29
C LEU A 163 19.56 -11.62 8.27
N VAL A 164 19.22 -11.47 7.00
CA VAL A 164 20.08 -11.79 5.87
C VAL A 164 20.70 -10.53 5.33
N ASP A 165 19.90 -9.47 5.17
CA ASP A 165 20.39 -8.14 4.79
C ASP A 165 19.57 -7.03 5.46
N ASN A 166 20.20 -6.34 6.40
CA ASN A 166 19.65 -5.22 7.17
C ASN A 166 20.80 -4.55 7.94
N PRO A 167 21.54 -3.62 7.35
CA PRO A 167 22.59 -2.93 8.07
C PRO A 167 21.97 -2.13 9.20
N ASN A 168 22.67 -2.06 10.33
CA ASN A 168 22.23 -1.34 11.54
C ASN A 168 21.01 -1.96 12.25
N ALA A 169 20.81 -3.27 12.10
CA ALA A 169 19.81 -3.99 12.88
C ALA A 169 19.98 -3.77 14.40
N GLY A 170 18.90 -3.31 15.04
CA GLY A 170 18.80 -3.17 16.49
C GLY A 170 18.94 -1.75 17.05
N PRO A 171 18.57 -1.54 18.33
CA PRO A 171 18.42 -0.23 18.98
C PRO A 171 19.66 0.62 19.11
N SER A 172 20.82 -0.04 19.05
CA SER A 172 22.10 0.53 19.51
C SER A 172 22.93 1.08 18.35
N ALA A 173 22.43 0.98 17.12
CA ALA A 173 23.12 1.53 15.97
C ALA A 173 23.02 3.07 16.01
N PRO A 174 24.13 3.79 15.75
CA PRO A 174 24.11 5.26 15.65
C PRO A 174 23.35 5.77 14.42
N VAL A 175 22.84 4.85 13.60
CA VAL A 175 22.20 5.08 12.31
C VAL A 175 20.90 4.25 12.31
N PRO A 176 19.76 4.79 11.85
CA PRO A 176 18.50 4.04 11.76
C PRO A 176 18.65 2.71 11.01
N PRO A 177 17.87 1.67 11.35
CA PRO A 177 17.98 0.35 10.73
C PRO A 177 17.62 0.36 9.23
N GLY A 178 18.21 -0.57 8.49
CA GLY A 178 17.80 -0.95 7.14
C GLY A 178 18.65 -0.43 6.01
N GLU A 179 18.36 -0.98 4.82
CA GLU A 179 18.91 -0.50 3.57
C GLU A 179 18.09 0.67 3.05
N TYR A 180 18.69 1.87 3.02
CA TYR A 180 17.96 3.10 2.68
C TYR A 180 17.69 3.20 1.19
N GLY A 181 16.50 3.70 0.87
CA GLY A 181 16.08 3.87 -0.52
C GLY A 181 14.93 4.84 -0.70
N ASP A 182 14.59 5.05 -1.96
CA ASP A 182 13.46 5.87 -2.36
C ASP A 182 12.22 4.98 -2.46
N LEU A 183 11.19 5.29 -1.68
CA LEU A 183 9.85 4.71 -1.80
C LEU A 183 8.97 5.65 -2.62
N THR A 184 8.36 5.11 -3.67
CA THR A 184 7.31 5.77 -4.43
C THR A 184 5.99 5.05 -4.24
N ILE A 185 4.95 5.80 -3.89
CA ILE A 185 3.57 5.32 -3.79
C ILE A 185 2.73 6.08 -4.81
N THR A 186 1.99 5.35 -5.65
CA THR A 186 1.13 5.95 -6.68
C THR A 186 -0.34 5.68 -6.36
N PRO A 187 -1.10 6.68 -5.89
CA PRO A 187 -2.52 6.52 -5.63
C PRO A 187 -3.29 6.16 -6.90
N GLU A 188 -4.23 5.22 -6.80
CA GLU A 188 -5.21 4.97 -7.87
C GLU A 188 -5.96 6.26 -8.23
N PRO A 189 -6.23 6.53 -9.52
CA PRO A 189 -7.13 7.60 -9.91
C PRO A 189 -8.50 7.35 -9.29
N SER A 190 -8.98 8.28 -8.44
CA SER A 190 -10.21 8.06 -7.67
C SER A 190 -11.37 7.60 -8.55
N SER A 191 -11.80 6.34 -8.38
CA SER A 191 -12.91 5.74 -9.13
C SER A 191 -14.21 6.57 -9.02
N VAL A 192 -14.37 7.33 -7.94
CA VAL A 192 -15.47 8.31 -7.75
C VAL A 192 -15.42 9.45 -8.76
N LEU A 193 -14.23 9.93 -9.10
CA LEU A 193 -14.04 11.01 -10.07
C LEU A 193 -14.28 10.49 -11.50
N LEU A 194 -13.88 9.24 -11.77
CA LEU A 194 -14.18 8.54 -13.03
C LEU A 194 -15.69 8.26 -13.18
N LEU A 195 -16.34 7.78 -12.12
CA LEU A 195 -17.79 7.56 -12.08
C LEU A 195 -18.56 8.87 -12.24
N GLY A 196 -18.14 9.93 -11.52
CA GLY A 196 -18.75 11.25 -11.57
C GLY A 196 -18.68 11.85 -12.98
N SER A 197 -17.50 11.86 -13.59
CA SER A 197 -17.33 12.36 -14.97
C SER A 197 -18.10 11.51 -15.99
N GLY A 198 -18.14 10.19 -15.81
CA GLY A 198 -18.96 9.28 -16.63
C GLY A 198 -20.46 9.59 -16.57
N LEU A 199 -20.99 9.84 -15.36
CA LEU A 199 -22.40 10.22 -15.13
C LEU A 199 -22.74 11.56 -15.78
N PHE A 200 -21.86 12.56 -15.67
CA PHE A 200 -22.06 13.86 -16.32
C PHE A 200 -22.04 13.74 -17.86
N GLY A 201 -21.15 12.92 -18.42
CA GLY A 201 -21.12 12.61 -19.85
C GLY A 201 -22.42 11.96 -20.35
N LEU A 202 -22.93 10.99 -19.59
CA LEU A 202 -24.20 10.30 -19.89
C LEU A 202 -25.41 11.25 -19.82
N ALA A 203 -25.46 12.11 -18.79
CA ALA A 203 -26.52 13.12 -18.67
C ALA A 203 -26.51 14.10 -19.86
N GLY A 204 -25.32 14.51 -20.33
CA GLY A 204 -25.14 15.33 -21.53
C GLY A 204 -25.71 14.67 -22.79
N LEU A 205 -25.39 13.40 -23.03
CA LEU A 205 -25.90 12.63 -24.18
C LEU A 205 -27.42 12.45 -24.15
N VAL A 206 -27.99 12.22 -22.96
CA VAL A 206 -29.46 12.11 -22.79
C VAL A 206 -30.15 13.43 -23.09
N LYS A 207 -29.59 14.56 -22.63
CA LYS A 207 -30.09 15.91 -22.92
C LYS A 207 -30.06 16.20 -24.42
N GLU A 208 -28.97 15.87 -25.09
CA GLU A 208 -28.81 16.13 -26.52
C GLU A 208 -29.78 15.30 -27.38
N ARG A 209 -29.93 14.00 -27.09
CA ARG A 209 -30.91 13.13 -27.77
C ARG A 209 -32.34 13.63 -27.61
N ARG A 210 -32.68 14.16 -26.43
CA ARG A 210 -34.02 14.70 -26.14
C ARG A 210 -34.29 15.99 -26.92
N ASN A 211 -33.28 16.83 -27.12
CA ASN A 211 -33.39 18.04 -27.94
C ASN A 211 -33.55 17.71 -29.43
N ARG A 212 -32.79 16.74 -29.97
CA ARG A 212 -32.92 16.30 -31.37
C ARG A 212 -34.31 15.72 -31.69
N ARG A 213 -34.92 14.98 -30.75
CA ARG A 213 -36.30 14.45 -30.90
C ARG A 213 -37.38 15.52 -30.85
N LYS A 214 -37.13 16.66 -30.21
CA LYS A 214 -38.05 17.81 -30.25
C LYS A 214 -37.94 18.55 -31.59
N ALA A 215 -36.73 18.71 -32.10
CA ALA A 215 -36.47 19.37 -33.39
C ALA A 215 -37.03 18.59 -34.59
N SER A 216 -37.07 17.25 -34.55
CA SER A 216 -37.67 16.44 -35.64
C SER A 216 -39.19 16.37 -35.63
N ARG A 217 -39.86 17.07 -34.71
CA ARG A 217 -41.32 17.08 -34.52
C ARG A 217 -41.96 18.45 -34.77
N SER A 218 -41.15 19.48 -35.08
CA SER A 218 -41.60 20.77 -35.61
C SER A 218 -41.37 20.79 -37.12
#